data_AF-Q9PCR4-F1
#
_entry.id   AF-Q9PCR4-F1
#
_cell.length_a   1.000
_cell.length_b   1.000
_cell.length_c   1.000
_cell.angle_alpha   90.00
_cell.angle_beta   90.00
_cell.angle_gamma   90.00
#
_symmetry.space_group_name_H-M   'P 1'
#
loop_
_entity.id
_entity.type
_entity.pdbx_description
1 polymer ?
#
loop_
_entity_poly.entity_id
_entity_poly.type
_entity_poly.pdbx_seq_one_letter_code
_entity_poly.pdbx_strand_id
1 'polypeptide(L)'
;MTDHDSLTRFLLPHAVVRGIHVSLNETWSNIQEKTHYPAFASRLLGEAVVAAALFANHTKVNGRLSVTLHSKTALRTLFAECTTSGTLRGTVHMAEDISHSEAPTSLRELDHNALLAITVESSRLNPDKLQRHQSLIALDAANLTEAFEIYCRNSEQTPTRILLAAEGKRAAGLSIAKIA
;
A
#
# COMPACT_ATOMS: atom_id res chain seq x y z
N MET A 1 -2.60 -7.20 23.64
CA MET A 1 -2.30 -6.89 22.22
C MET A 1 -1.29 -7.91 21.75
N THR A 2 -1.66 -8.77 20.81
CA THR A 2 -0.74 -9.78 20.26
C THR A 2 0.33 -9.09 19.45
N ASP A 3 1.59 -9.34 19.78
CA ASP A 3 2.77 -8.73 19.15
C ASP A 3 3.09 -9.31 17.75
N HIS A 4 2.18 -10.14 17.24
CA HIS A 4 2.31 -10.89 15.98
C HIS A 4 1.60 -10.18 14.83
N ASP A 5 2.13 -10.38 13.63
CA ASP A 5 1.51 -9.94 12.40
C ASP A 5 0.16 -10.63 12.22
N SER A 6 -0.86 -9.86 11.84
CA SER A 6 -2.21 -10.38 11.70
C SER A 6 -2.98 -9.70 10.57
N LEU A 7 -3.83 -10.50 9.93
CA LEU A 7 -4.84 -10.05 8.99
C LEU A 7 -6.19 -10.62 9.42
N THR A 8 -7.12 -9.75 9.74
CA THR A 8 -8.46 -10.13 10.17
C THR A 8 -9.49 -9.60 9.19
N ARG A 9 -10.30 -10.51 8.64
CA ARG A 9 -11.47 -10.16 7.84
C ARG A 9 -12.69 -10.18 8.74
N PHE A 10 -13.55 -9.19 8.58
CA PHE A 10 -14.78 -9.11 9.35
C PHE A 10 -15.94 -8.63 8.48
N LEU A 11 -17.14 -8.87 8.97
CA LEU A 11 -18.40 -8.46 8.36
C LEU A 11 -19.18 -7.63 9.39
N LEU A 12 -19.79 -6.55 8.94
CA LEU A 12 -20.77 -5.77 9.70
C LEU A 12 -22.13 -5.98 9.02
N PRO A 13 -22.90 -7.03 9.39
CA PRO A 13 -24.07 -7.46 8.64
C PRO A 13 -25.14 -6.37 8.54
N HIS A 14 -25.39 -5.65 9.63
CA HIS A 14 -26.40 -4.58 9.68
C HIS A 14 -26.04 -3.36 8.84
N ALA A 15 -24.76 -3.14 8.57
CA ALA A 15 -24.28 -2.04 7.73
C ALA A 15 -24.04 -2.48 6.27
N VAL A 16 -24.14 -3.78 5.96
CA VAL A 16 -23.84 -4.36 4.64
C VAL A 16 -22.40 -4.00 4.19
N VAL A 17 -21.46 -4.07 5.14
CA VAL A 17 -20.05 -3.68 4.93
C VAL A 17 -19.15 -4.84 5.33
N ARG A 18 -18.16 -5.13 4.49
CA ARG A 18 -17.03 -5.99 4.84
C ARG A 18 -15.84 -5.13 5.23
N GLY A 19 -14.97 -5.64 6.09
CA GLY A 19 -13.72 -4.97 6.39
C GLY A 19 -12.55 -5.92 6.52
N ILE A 20 -11.36 -5.35 6.39
CA ILE A 20 -10.08 -6.03 6.58
C ILE A 20 -9.23 -5.15 7.49
N HIS A 21 -8.72 -5.73 8.56
CA HIS A 21 -7.72 -5.12 9.42
C HIS A 21 -6.39 -5.84 9.22
N VAL A 22 -5.32 -5.08 9.02
CA VAL A 22 -3.94 -5.57 8.92
C VAL A 22 -3.13 -4.89 10.02
N SER A 23 -2.37 -5.67 10.77
CA SER A 23 -1.40 -5.17 11.74
C SER A 23 -0.08 -5.90 11.52
N LEU A 24 0.98 -5.15 11.25
CA LEU A 24 2.32 -5.65 10.99
C LEU A 24 3.28 -5.07 12.04
N ASN A 25 4.12 -5.94 12.58
CA ASN A 25 5.15 -5.63 13.57
C ASN A 25 6.47 -6.29 13.15
N GLU A 26 6.53 -7.62 13.10
CA GLU A 26 7.76 -8.35 12.76
C GLU A 26 8.10 -8.17 11.28
N THR A 27 7.13 -8.38 10.37
CA THR A 27 7.33 -8.15 8.93
C THR A 27 7.74 -6.72 8.63
N TRP A 28 7.10 -5.74 9.30
CA TRP A 28 7.43 -4.33 9.09
C TRP A 28 8.83 -3.97 9.62
N SER A 29 9.18 -4.45 10.82
CA SER A 29 10.53 -4.31 11.38
C SER A 29 11.58 -4.89 10.43
N ASN A 30 11.34 -6.09 9.90
CA ASN A 30 12.26 -6.75 8.94
C ASN A 30 12.39 -6.01 7.61
N ILE A 31 11.35 -5.28 7.16
CA ILE A 31 11.41 -4.43 5.97
C ILE A 31 12.23 -3.17 6.26
N GLN A 32 12.01 -2.53 7.42
CA GLN A 32 12.72 -1.31 7.81
C GLN A 32 14.20 -1.53 8.14
N GLU A 33 14.55 -2.63 8.80
CA GLU A 33 15.92 -2.91 9.26
C GLU A 33 16.95 -2.95 8.12
N LYS A 34 16.49 -3.18 6.89
CA LYS A 34 17.34 -3.24 5.70
C LYS A 34 17.83 -1.88 5.25
N THR A 35 17.26 -0.76 5.72
CA THR A 35 17.61 0.58 5.21
C THR A 35 17.21 1.73 6.13
N HIS A 36 18.08 2.71 6.29
CA HIS A 36 17.84 3.89 7.14
C HIS A 36 17.17 5.02 6.34
N TYR A 37 15.85 4.93 6.17
CA TYR A 37 15.06 5.95 5.46
C TYR A 37 14.75 7.19 6.32
N PRO A 38 14.64 8.38 5.72
CA PRO A 38 14.02 9.53 6.36
C PRO A 38 12.61 9.19 6.88
N ALA A 39 12.18 9.86 7.96
CA ALA A 39 10.94 9.53 8.66
C ALA A 39 9.69 9.51 7.77
N PHE A 40 9.58 10.46 6.83
CA PHE A 40 8.48 10.49 5.87
C PHE A 40 8.51 9.30 4.91
N ALA A 41 9.66 8.99 4.32
CA ALA A 41 9.82 7.86 3.41
C ALA A 41 9.53 6.51 4.11
N SER A 42 9.98 6.36 5.37
CA SER A 42 9.69 5.17 6.18
C SER A 42 8.19 5.00 6.44
N ARG A 43 7.51 6.07 6.87
CA ARG A 43 6.06 6.07 7.09
C ARG A 43 5.29 5.78 5.81
N LEU A 44 5.67 6.42 4.71
CA LEU A 44 5.05 6.22 3.40
C LEU A 44 5.19 4.77 2.93
N LEU A 45 6.36 4.17 3.13
CA LEU A 45 6.60 2.76 2.82
C LEU A 45 5.74 1.83 3.68
N GLY A 46 5.63 2.09 4.97
CA GLY A 46 4.82 1.27 5.88
C GLY A 46 3.33 1.31 5.52
N GLU A 47 2.81 2.51 5.23
CA GLU A 47 1.43 2.69 4.74
C GLU A 47 1.21 1.94 3.41
N ALA A 48 2.15 2.00 2.47
CA ALA A 48 2.05 1.31 1.19
C ALA A 48 2.13 -0.24 1.34
N VAL A 49 2.97 -0.75 2.23
CA VAL A 49 3.07 -2.19 2.54
C VAL A 49 1.76 -2.71 3.13
N VAL A 50 1.19 -1.98 4.09
CA VAL A 50 -0.12 -2.30 4.65
C VAL A 50 -1.22 -2.24 3.59
N ALA A 51 -1.24 -1.20 2.76
CA ALA A 51 -2.21 -1.10 1.68
C ALA A 51 -2.09 -2.26 0.68
N ALA A 52 -0.86 -2.67 0.34
CA ALA A 52 -0.63 -3.82 -0.52
C ALA A 52 -1.22 -5.10 0.11
N ALA A 53 -1.03 -5.30 1.42
CA ALA A 53 -1.61 -6.42 2.16
C ALA A 53 -3.15 -6.38 2.18
N LEU A 54 -3.74 -5.20 2.44
CA LEU A 54 -5.19 -5.00 2.42
C LEU A 54 -5.76 -5.41 1.04
N PHE A 55 -5.19 -4.88 -0.05
CA PHE A 55 -5.73 -5.09 -1.39
C PHE A 55 -5.43 -6.47 -2.00
N ALA A 56 -4.25 -7.04 -1.75
CA ALA A 56 -3.95 -8.42 -2.18
C ALA A 56 -4.92 -9.43 -1.57
N ASN A 57 -5.54 -9.06 -0.45
CA ASN A 57 -6.55 -9.85 0.22
C ASN A 57 -7.96 -9.57 -0.27
N HIS A 58 -8.20 -8.71 -1.26
CA HIS A 58 -9.53 -8.66 -1.89
C HIS A 58 -9.79 -9.94 -2.69
N THR A 59 -11.05 -10.38 -2.75
CA THR A 59 -11.46 -11.65 -3.38
C THR A 59 -11.10 -11.78 -4.86
N LYS A 60 -10.70 -10.68 -5.53
CA LYS A 60 -10.35 -10.65 -6.95
C LYS A 60 -8.88 -11.01 -7.24
N VAL A 61 -7.99 -11.02 -6.24
CA VAL A 61 -6.55 -11.27 -6.44
C VAL A 61 -6.21 -12.74 -6.16
N ASN A 62 -5.66 -13.44 -7.14
CA ASN A 62 -5.00 -14.75 -7.01
C ASN A 62 -3.61 -14.65 -7.67
N GLY A 63 -2.58 -14.27 -6.93
CA GLY A 63 -1.27 -13.88 -7.46
C GLY A 63 -0.58 -12.84 -6.58
N ARG A 64 -0.33 -11.64 -7.11
CA ARG A 64 0.31 -10.55 -6.36
C ARG A 64 -0.28 -9.19 -6.69
N LEU A 65 -0.14 -8.28 -5.73
CA LEU A 65 -0.45 -6.87 -5.90
C LEU A 65 0.77 -6.05 -5.51
N SER A 66 1.12 -5.07 -6.34
CA SER A 66 2.18 -4.12 -6.05
C SER A 66 1.70 -2.68 -6.12
N VAL A 67 2.28 -1.87 -5.25
CA VAL A 67 2.13 -0.42 -5.19
C VAL A 67 3.50 0.16 -5.53
N THR A 68 3.55 0.99 -6.56
CA THR A 68 4.76 1.70 -6.94
C THR A 68 4.48 3.19 -6.99
N LEU A 69 5.28 3.99 -6.31
CA LEU A 69 5.27 5.44 -6.46
C LEU A 69 6.56 5.86 -7.16
N HIS A 70 6.44 6.71 -8.17
CA HIS A 70 7.57 7.34 -8.84
C HIS A 70 7.48 8.86 -8.70
N SER A 71 8.61 9.50 -8.40
CA SER A 71 8.72 10.96 -8.40
C SER A 71 10.10 11.41 -8.89
N LYS A 72 10.21 12.68 -9.27
CA LYS A 72 11.44 13.37 -9.65
C LYS A 72 12.10 14.11 -8.49
N THR A 73 11.67 13.86 -7.25
CA THR A 73 12.24 14.46 -6.04
C THR A 73 13.31 13.56 -5.40
N ALA A 74 13.72 13.85 -4.16
CA ALA A 74 14.65 13.01 -3.43
C ALA A 74 14.13 11.58 -3.19
N LEU A 75 12.82 11.41 -3.02
CA LEU A 75 12.18 10.10 -2.98
C LEU A 75 11.87 9.66 -4.42
N ARG A 76 12.81 8.96 -5.06
CA ARG A 76 12.72 8.61 -6.49
C ARG A 76 11.66 7.56 -6.74
N THR A 77 11.71 6.47 -5.98
CA THR A 77 10.79 5.35 -6.13
C THR A 77 10.45 4.74 -4.78
N LEU A 78 9.20 4.40 -4.58
CA LEU A 78 8.76 3.50 -3.51
C LEU A 78 8.09 2.31 -4.16
N PHE A 79 8.40 1.11 -3.66
CA PHE A 79 7.79 -0.13 -4.10
C PHE A 79 7.34 -0.93 -2.88
N ALA A 80 6.12 -1.44 -2.92
CA ALA A 80 5.59 -2.40 -1.97
C ALA A 80 4.82 -3.50 -2.71
N GLU A 81 4.93 -4.74 -2.27
CA GLU A 81 4.24 -5.87 -2.88
C GLU A 81 3.73 -6.82 -1.80
N CYS A 82 2.52 -7.34 -2.01
CA CYS A 82 1.96 -8.45 -1.28
C CYS A 82 1.53 -9.56 -2.25
N THR A 83 1.92 -10.80 -1.97
CA THR A 83 1.40 -11.97 -2.68
C THR A 83 0.19 -12.54 -1.94
N THR A 84 -0.61 -13.35 -2.62
CA THR A 84 -1.76 -14.02 -1.99
C THR A 84 -1.38 -15.12 -1.01
N SER A 85 -0.11 -15.53 -0.96
CA SER A 85 0.43 -16.37 0.13
C SER A 85 0.84 -15.55 1.36
N GLY A 86 0.64 -14.22 1.33
CA GLY A 86 0.92 -13.32 2.45
C GLY A 86 2.37 -12.86 2.52
N THR A 87 3.21 -13.16 1.52
CA THR A 87 4.58 -12.64 1.51
C THR A 87 4.56 -11.15 1.19
N LEU A 88 5.29 -10.37 1.99
CA LEU A 88 5.37 -8.92 1.89
C LEU A 88 6.81 -8.47 1.69
N ARG A 89 7.00 -7.48 0.82
CA ARG A 89 8.27 -6.80 0.63
C ARG A 89 8.05 -5.34 0.29
N GLY A 90 9.00 -4.50 0.65
CA GLY A 90 8.99 -3.10 0.31
C GLY A 90 10.39 -2.51 0.28
N THR A 91 10.55 -1.43 -0.48
CA THR A 91 11.79 -0.66 -0.56
C THR A 91 11.49 0.77 -1.02
N VAL A 92 12.33 1.71 -0.60
CA VAL A 92 12.39 3.07 -1.12
C VAL A 92 13.78 3.30 -1.71
N HIS A 93 13.81 3.88 -2.90
CA HIS A 93 15.02 4.39 -3.54
C HIS A 93 15.03 5.91 -3.38
N MET A 94 16.01 6.40 -2.63
CA MET A 94 16.33 7.82 -2.52
C MET A 94 17.31 8.20 -3.62
N ALA A 95 17.37 9.48 -4.00
CA ALA A 95 18.41 9.94 -4.92
C ALA A 95 19.79 9.88 -4.23
N GLU A 96 20.82 9.56 -5.03
CA GLU A 96 22.22 9.62 -4.60
C GLU A 96 22.57 11.09 -4.26
N ASP A 97 23.34 11.30 -3.20
CA ASP A 97 23.85 12.61 -2.73
C ASP A 97 22.88 13.58 -2.05
N ILE A 98 21.71 13.13 -1.61
CA ILE A 98 20.78 13.99 -0.87
C ILE A 98 20.90 13.74 0.64
N SER A 99 21.03 14.80 1.43
CA SER A 99 21.00 14.69 2.89
C SER A 99 19.60 14.29 3.37
N HIS A 100 19.49 13.53 4.48
CA HIS A 100 18.16 13.20 5.05
C HIS A 100 17.31 14.44 5.36
N SER A 101 17.92 15.61 5.58
CA SER A 101 17.25 16.90 5.78
C SER A 101 16.57 17.48 4.54
N GLU A 102 16.96 17.05 3.34
CA GLU A 102 16.38 17.50 2.07
C GLU A 102 15.32 16.53 1.53
N ALA A 103 15.04 15.46 2.28
CA ALA A 103 13.98 14.52 1.93
C ALA A 103 12.60 15.16 2.09
N PRO A 104 11.64 14.89 1.18
CA PRO A 104 10.26 15.33 1.32
C PRO A 104 9.69 14.97 2.69
N THR A 105 8.86 15.84 3.24
CA THR A 105 8.15 15.60 4.51
C THR A 105 6.66 15.30 4.34
N SER A 106 6.15 15.52 3.12
CA SER A 106 4.76 15.32 2.74
C SER A 106 4.62 14.89 1.26
N LEU A 107 3.47 14.32 0.89
CA LEU A 107 3.20 13.97 -0.52
C LEU A 107 3.16 15.20 -1.42
N ARG A 108 2.79 16.37 -0.88
CA ARG A 108 2.71 17.64 -1.63
C ARG A 108 4.08 18.18 -2.05
N GLU A 109 5.14 17.77 -1.35
CA GLU A 109 6.53 18.08 -1.70
C GLU A 109 7.07 17.14 -2.77
N LEU A 110 6.34 16.06 -3.11
CA LEU A 110 6.61 15.33 -4.35
C LEU A 110 6.24 16.21 -5.54
N ASP A 111 6.90 16.02 -6.67
CA ASP A 111 6.64 16.84 -7.85
C ASP A 111 5.23 16.59 -8.40
N HIS A 112 4.69 17.56 -9.13
CA HIS A 112 3.34 17.45 -9.72
C HIS A 112 3.17 16.30 -10.72
N ASN A 113 4.26 15.68 -11.20
CA ASN A 113 4.19 14.50 -12.06
C ASN A 113 4.43 13.20 -11.28
N ALA A 114 4.39 13.23 -9.95
CA ALA A 114 4.46 12.02 -9.14
C ALA A 114 3.27 11.11 -9.47
N LEU A 115 3.58 9.84 -9.70
CA LEU A 115 2.63 8.84 -10.15
C LEU A 115 2.61 7.67 -9.17
N LEU A 116 1.41 7.29 -8.73
CA LEU A 116 1.16 6.07 -8.01
C LEU A 116 0.58 5.04 -8.98
N ALA A 117 1.23 3.90 -9.10
CA ALA A 117 0.78 2.76 -9.89
C ALA A 117 0.40 1.60 -8.96
N ILE A 118 -0.80 1.06 -9.15
CA ILE A 118 -1.23 -0.18 -8.49
C ILE A 118 -1.33 -1.24 -9.56
N THR A 119 -0.55 -2.31 -9.41
CA THR A 119 -0.49 -3.39 -10.38
C THR A 119 -1.02 -4.66 -9.74
N VAL A 120 -2.01 -5.28 -10.38
CA VAL A 120 -2.58 -6.57 -9.99
C VAL A 120 -2.15 -7.59 -11.04
N GLU A 121 -1.45 -8.61 -10.59
CA GLU A 121 -1.05 -9.75 -11.41
C GLU A 121 -1.77 -10.99 -10.89
N SER A 122 -2.67 -11.56 -11.68
CA SER A 122 -3.48 -12.70 -11.26
C SER A 122 -3.69 -13.73 -12.37
N SER A 123 -3.70 -15.00 -11.99
CA SER A 123 -4.03 -16.14 -12.86
C SER A 123 -5.45 -16.68 -12.64
N ARG A 124 -6.34 -15.91 -11.99
CA ARG A 124 -7.68 -16.39 -11.59
C ARG A 124 -8.50 -16.99 -12.75
N LEU A 125 -8.53 -16.33 -13.90
CA LEU A 125 -9.37 -16.76 -15.03
C LEU A 125 -8.75 -17.89 -15.85
N ASN A 126 -7.42 -18.03 -15.80
CA ASN A 126 -6.69 -19.12 -16.45
C ASN A 126 -5.36 -19.34 -15.70
N PRO A 127 -5.16 -20.50 -15.04
CA PRO A 127 -3.91 -20.82 -14.34
C PRO A 127 -2.66 -20.69 -15.21
N ASP A 128 -2.79 -20.94 -16.52
CA ASP A 128 -1.69 -20.91 -17.49
C ASP A 128 -1.43 -19.50 -18.06
N LYS A 129 -2.26 -18.50 -17.72
CA LYS A 129 -2.13 -17.14 -18.23
C LYS A 129 -2.21 -16.11 -17.12
N LEU A 130 -1.08 -15.47 -16.85
CA LEU A 130 -1.01 -14.31 -15.95
C LEU A 130 -1.68 -13.10 -16.61
N GLN A 131 -2.72 -12.59 -15.98
CA GLN A 131 -3.33 -11.30 -16.34
C GLN A 131 -2.71 -10.21 -15.49
N ARG A 132 -2.25 -9.15 -16.15
CA ARG A 132 -1.68 -7.96 -15.51
C ARG A 132 -2.57 -6.77 -15.77
N HIS A 133 -3.09 -6.17 -14.71
CA HIS A 133 -3.84 -4.92 -14.76
C HIS A 133 -3.10 -3.86 -13.95
N GLN A 134 -2.93 -2.67 -14.52
CA GLN A 134 -2.28 -1.56 -13.86
C GLN A 134 -3.18 -0.34 -13.85
N SER A 135 -3.38 0.23 -12.66
CA SER A 135 -4.08 1.48 -12.45
C SER A 135 -3.07 2.57 -12.12
N LEU A 136 -3.14 3.69 -12.83
CA LEU A 136 -2.29 4.86 -12.59
C LEU A 136 -3.13 5.96 -11.92
N ILE A 137 -2.58 6.55 -10.87
CA ILE A 137 -3.20 7.59 -10.05
C ILE A 137 -2.19 8.74 -9.98
N ALA A 138 -2.62 9.94 -10.39
CA ALA A 138 -1.84 11.14 -10.14
C ALA A 138 -1.77 11.39 -8.63
N LEU A 139 -0.60 11.76 -8.11
CA LEU A 139 -0.46 12.10 -6.68
C LEU A 139 -0.78 13.58 -6.44
N ASP A 140 -1.98 14.00 -6.84
CA ASP A 140 -2.59 15.27 -6.42
C ASP A 140 -3.30 15.16 -5.06
N ALA A 141 -3.49 13.94 -4.57
CA ALA A 141 -4.05 13.62 -3.26
C ALA A 141 -3.19 14.13 -2.09
N ALA A 142 -3.83 14.42 -0.96
CA ALA A 142 -3.15 14.92 0.23
C ALA A 142 -2.33 13.84 0.97
N ASN A 143 -2.72 12.57 0.85
CA ASN A 143 -2.10 11.41 1.50
C ASN A 143 -2.37 10.12 0.71
N LEU A 144 -1.70 9.01 1.06
CA LEU A 144 -1.88 7.72 0.37
C LEU A 144 -3.30 7.17 0.53
N THR A 145 -3.93 7.39 1.69
CA THR A 145 -5.30 6.95 1.95
C THR A 145 -6.25 7.47 0.86
N GLU A 146 -6.21 8.76 0.57
CA GLU A 146 -7.03 9.37 -0.48
C GLU A 146 -6.72 8.80 -1.88
N ALA A 147 -5.44 8.65 -2.24
CA ALA A 147 -5.04 8.05 -3.51
C ALA A 147 -5.56 6.61 -3.67
N PHE A 148 -5.54 5.84 -2.59
CA PHE A 148 -6.05 4.47 -2.54
C PHE A 148 -7.58 4.37 -2.58
N GLU A 149 -8.28 5.33 -1.98
CA GLU A 149 -9.74 5.44 -2.12
C GLU A 149 -10.15 5.82 -3.56
N ILE A 150 -9.37 6.69 -4.24
CA ILE A 150 -9.55 7.00 -5.67
C ILE A 150 -9.40 5.73 -6.50
N TYR A 151 -8.36 4.94 -6.27
CA TYR A 151 -8.18 3.63 -6.91
C TYR A 151 -9.39 2.71 -6.69
N CYS A 152 -9.81 2.52 -5.44
CA CYS A 152 -10.96 1.66 -5.12
C CYS A 152 -12.24 2.10 -5.84
N ARG A 153 -12.46 3.41 -5.94
CA ARG A 153 -13.61 3.97 -6.65
C ARG A 153 -13.54 3.71 -8.15
N ASN A 154 -12.38 3.95 -8.77
CA ASN A 154 -12.24 3.93 -10.22
C ASN A 154 -12.04 2.52 -10.79
N SER A 155 -11.21 1.70 -10.13
CA SER A 155 -10.80 0.39 -10.65
C SER A 155 -11.60 -0.75 -10.03
N GLU A 156 -11.94 -0.66 -8.74
CA GLU A 156 -12.70 -1.70 -8.05
C GLU A 156 -14.21 -1.45 -8.04
N GLN A 157 -14.64 -0.24 -8.41
CA GLN A 157 -16.04 0.21 -8.43
C GLN A 157 -16.75 -0.04 -7.10
N THR A 158 -15.99 -0.05 -6.00
CA THR A 158 -16.50 -0.33 -4.66
C THR A 158 -16.17 0.87 -3.78
N PRO A 159 -17.19 1.55 -3.22
CA PRO A 159 -16.97 2.57 -2.22
C PRO A 159 -16.24 1.95 -1.03
N THR A 160 -15.00 2.39 -0.83
CA THR A 160 -14.10 1.87 0.19
C THR A 160 -13.56 3.05 1.00
N ARG A 161 -13.55 2.90 2.32
CA ARG A 161 -12.79 3.78 3.23
C ARG A 161 -11.57 3.06 3.73
N ILE A 162 -10.48 3.79 3.85
CA ILE A 162 -9.19 3.24 4.25
C ILE A 162 -8.61 4.09 5.37
N LEU A 163 -7.95 3.44 6.34
CA LEU A 163 -7.09 4.08 7.32
C LEU A 163 -5.76 3.37 7.28
N LEU A 164 -4.66 4.13 7.24
CA LEU A 164 -3.31 3.63 7.22
C LEU A 164 -2.48 4.38 8.25
N ALA A 165 -1.59 3.68 8.93
CA ALA A 165 -0.63 4.28 9.82
C ALA A 165 0.65 3.43 9.86
N ALA A 166 1.80 4.09 9.90
CA ALA A 166 3.09 3.45 10.12
C ALA A 166 3.97 4.33 10.99
N GLU A 167 4.38 3.81 12.14
CA GLU A 167 5.19 4.51 13.12
C GLU A 167 6.06 3.54 13.92
N GLY A 168 7.33 3.90 14.08
CA GLY A 168 8.32 3.03 14.71
C GLY A 168 8.31 1.64 14.06
N LYS A 169 8.16 0.61 14.90
CA LYS A 169 8.14 -0.80 14.51
C LYS A 169 6.77 -1.34 14.13
N ARG A 170 5.73 -0.50 14.04
CA ARG A 170 4.37 -0.96 13.71
C ARG A 170 3.83 -0.26 12.47
N ALA A 171 3.17 -1.04 11.62
CA ALA A 171 2.39 -0.55 10.50
C ALA A 171 1.03 -1.25 10.51
N ALA A 172 -0.06 -0.50 10.42
CA ALA A 172 -1.40 -1.04 10.49
C ALA A 172 -2.35 -0.32 9.55
N GLY A 173 -3.44 -0.98 9.21
CA GLY A 173 -4.48 -0.39 8.40
C GLY A 173 -5.80 -1.12 8.49
N LEU A 174 -6.84 -0.38 8.14
CA LEU A 174 -8.22 -0.82 8.14
C LEU A 174 -8.83 -0.42 6.81
N SER A 175 -9.47 -1.37 6.12
CA SER A 175 -10.36 -1.05 5.03
C SER A 175 -11.79 -1.48 5.37
N ILE A 176 -12.76 -0.67 4.95
CA ILE A 176 -14.17 -1.02 4.96
C ILE A 176 -14.76 -0.75 3.58
N ALA A 177 -15.52 -1.71 3.07
CA ALA A 177 -16.09 -1.66 1.73
C ALA A 177 -17.54 -2.12 1.75
N LYS A 178 -18.39 -1.42 1.00
CA LYS A 178 -19.78 -1.84 0.81
C LYS A 178 -19.83 -3.21 0.13
N ILE A 179 -20.72 -4.07 0.60
CA ILE A 179 -21.03 -5.35 -0.05
C ILE A 179 -22.11 -5.07 -1.10
N ALA A 180 -21.80 -5.44 -2.35
CA ALA A 180 -22.74 -5.36 -3.47
C ALA A 180 -23.80 -6.46 -3.36
#